data_AF-A0A7J4IWE9-F1
#
_entry.id   AF-A0A7J4IWE9-F1
#
_cell.length_a   1.000
_cell.length_b   1.000
_cell.length_c   1.000
_cell.angle_alpha   90.00
_cell.angle_beta   90.00
_cell.angle_gamma   90.00
#
_symmetry.space_group_name_H-M   'P 1'
#
loop_
_entity.id
_entity.type
_entity.pdbx_description
1 polymer ?
#
loop_
_entity_poly.entity_id
_entity_poly.type
_entity_poly.pdbx_seq_one_letter_code
_entity_poly.pdbx_strand_id
1 'polypeptide(L)'
;MKNKKQPLSVLLSNNWLFHDKKKYNLIEENSINLLIELGYNESSSKKAGKLIKKLYEFADKIQKIDLNTYEKMNSLCDKIDHYLKRNKNAKNEIKWWKAVRDKNYFLATYFIFLDQLSKLGWKNAFLSIKATKQLYRAGIEHDKKNWQAVQNHCQEYWKIIKRAKVDKFIEF
;
A
#
# COMPACT_ATOMS: atom_id res chain seq x y z
N MET A 1 24.05 -13.97 11.19
CA MET A 1 24.34 -13.37 9.87
C MET A 1 23.84 -11.94 9.88
N LYS A 2 24.70 -10.94 9.62
CA LYS A 2 24.29 -9.53 9.55
C LYS A 2 23.37 -9.35 8.34
N ASN A 3 22.07 -9.20 8.57
CA ASN A 3 21.12 -8.84 7.52
C ASN A 3 21.58 -7.52 6.89
N LYS A 4 22.12 -7.57 5.66
CA LYS A 4 22.32 -6.36 4.86
C LYS A 4 20.94 -5.72 4.73
N LYS A 5 20.72 -4.56 5.37
CA LYS A 5 19.51 -3.78 5.20
C LYS A 5 19.28 -3.60 3.70
N GLN A 6 18.19 -4.15 3.19
CA GLN A 6 17.83 -3.92 1.79
C GLN A 6 17.64 -2.41 1.59
N PRO A 7 18.10 -1.84 0.47
CA PRO A 7 17.86 -0.43 0.19
C PRO A 7 16.38 -0.14 0.34
N LEU A 8 16.04 1.01 0.94
CA LEU A 8 14.64 1.39 1.13
C LEU A 8 13.90 1.36 -0.20
N SER A 9 14.52 1.76 -1.32
CA SER A 9 13.97 1.59 -2.68
C SER A 9 13.59 0.15 -3.06
N VAL A 10 14.30 -0.86 -2.56
CA VAL A 10 14.03 -2.29 -2.76
C VAL A 10 12.90 -2.77 -1.82
N LEU A 11 12.89 -2.32 -0.57
CA LEU A 11 11.79 -2.60 0.37
C LEU A 11 10.48 -1.97 -0.11
N LEU A 12 10.55 -0.75 -0.64
CA LEU A 12 9.45 0.04 -1.19
C LEU A 12 8.88 -0.57 -2.49
N SER A 13 9.71 -1.25 -3.28
CA SER A 13 9.30 -1.95 -4.49
C SER A 13 8.74 -3.34 -4.26
N ASN A 14 9.17 -4.00 -3.18
CA ASN A 14 8.78 -5.37 -2.84
C ASN A 14 7.56 -5.41 -1.89
N ASN A 15 6.79 -4.31 -1.81
CA ASN A 15 5.72 -4.16 -0.84
C ASN A 15 4.41 -3.58 -1.39
N TRP A 16 3.34 -3.98 -0.70
CA TRP A 16 2.03 -3.35 -0.53
C TRP A 16 1.15 -3.02 -1.74
N LEU A 17 1.58 -3.20 -2.99
CA LEU A 17 0.62 -3.10 -4.11
C LEU A 17 0.67 -4.27 -5.09
N PHE A 18 1.81 -4.93 -5.20
CA PHE A 18 2.06 -5.95 -6.23
C PHE A 18 2.90 -7.06 -5.62
N HIS A 19 2.24 -8.10 -5.14
CA HIS A 19 2.89 -9.25 -4.52
C HIS A 19 2.80 -10.47 -5.42
N ASP A 20 3.86 -11.28 -5.39
CA ASP A 20 3.77 -12.65 -5.83
C ASP A 20 3.00 -13.45 -4.77
N LYS A 21 1.85 -14.03 -5.16
CA LYS A 21 0.97 -14.85 -4.31
C LYS A 21 1.68 -16.00 -3.59
N LYS A 22 2.91 -16.33 -3.98
CA LYS A 22 3.74 -17.38 -3.37
C LYS A 22 4.63 -16.90 -2.21
N LYS A 23 4.61 -15.61 -1.86
CA LYS A 23 5.63 -14.99 -0.98
C LYS A 23 5.06 -14.14 0.18
N TYR A 24 4.01 -14.60 0.87
CA TYR A 24 3.38 -13.85 1.96
C TYR A 24 4.30 -13.50 3.14
N ASN A 25 5.27 -14.35 3.47
CA ASN A 25 6.24 -14.05 4.54
C ASN A 25 7.11 -12.83 4.21
N LEU A 26 7.40 -12.60 2.92
CA LEU A 26 8.11 -11.40 2.47
C LEU A 26 7.23 -10.15 2.56
N ILE A 27 5.91 -10.27 2.42
CA ILE A 27 4.98 -9.15 2.63
C ILE A 27 5.03 -8.66 4.08
N GLU A 28 4.97 -9.57 5.04
CA GLU A 28 5.08 -9.23 6.47
C GLU A 28 6.42 -8.55 6.77
N GLU A 29 7.53 -9.19 6.41
CA GLU A 29 8.88 -8.68 6.69
C GLU A 29 9.13 -7.33 6.02
N ASN A 30 8.81 -7.21 4.73
CA ASN A 30 8.99 -5.96 4.01
C ASN A 30 8.11 -4.86 4.63
N SER A 31 6.86 -5.17 5.01
CA SER A 31 5.94 -4.20 5.62
C SER A 31 6.49 -3.67 6.94
N ILE A 32 7.04 -4.56 7.78
CA ILE A 32 7.67 -4.19 9.05
C ILE A 32 8.86 -3.25 8.79
N ASN A 33 9.77 -3.65 7.90
CA ASN A 33 10.97 -2.88 7.60
C ASN A 33 10.60 -1.50 7.02
N LEU A 34 9.61 -1.44 6.13
CA LEU A 34 9.10 -0.20 5.57
C LEU A 34 8.53 0.73 6.65
N LEU A 35 7.68 0.21 7.53
CA LEU A 35 7.08 1.02 8.59
C LEU A 35 8.14 1.57 9.56
N ILE A 36 9.14 0.76 9.91
CA ILE A 36 10.28 1.23 10.73
C ILE A 36 11.02 2.37 10.02
N GLU A 37 11.33 2.21 8.74
CA GLU A 37 12.02 3.24 7.93
C GLU A 37 11.16 4.50 7.70
N LEU A 38 9.83 4.39 7.83
CA LEU A 38 8.91 5.52 7.83
C LEU A 38 8.81 6.22 9.20
N GLY A 39 9.47 5.70 10.24
CA GLY A 39 9.52 6.30 11.58
C GLY A 39 8.56 5.68 12.61
N TYR A 40 7.84 4.61 12.26
CA TYR A 40 6.99 3.89 13.22
C TYR A 40 7.83 3.03 14.17
N ASN A 41 7.42 2.96 15.44
CA ASN A 41 8.11 2.11 16.42
C ASN A 41 7.99 0.61 16.04
N GLU A 42 9.02 -0.15 16.38
CA GLU A 42 9.17 -1.56 16.00
C GLU A 42 7.98 -2.44 16.44
N SER A 43 7.47 -2.24 17.65
CA SER A 43 6.33 -3.01 18.19
C SER A 43 5.06 -2.81 17.36
N SER A 44 4.76 -1.56 17.01
CA SER A 44 3.60 -1.20 16.19
C SER A 44 3.77 -1.69 14.76
N SER A 45 4.97 -1.53 14.20
CA SER A 45 5.32 -2.04 12.86
C SER A 45 5.15 -3.56 12.77
N LYS A 46 5.56 -4.33 13.78
CA LYS A 46 5.37 -5.78 13.86
C LYS A 46 3.89 -6.18 13.89
N LYS A 47 3.06 -5.48 14.67
CA LYS A 47 1.61 -5.76 14.74
C LYS A 47 0.90 -5.42 13.43
N ALA A 48 1.23 -4.26 12.83
CA ALA A 48 0.71 -3.85 11.54
C ALA A 48 1.13 -4.79 10.41
N GLY A 49 2.41 -5.19 10.35
CA GLY A 49 2.92 -6.13 9.33
C GLY A 49 2.18 -7.48 9.32
N LYS A 50 1.89 -8.04 10.50
CA LYS A 50 1.09 -9.28 10.63
C LYS A 50 -0.32 -9.12 10.07
N LEU A 51 -0.95 -7.97 10.31
CA LEU A 51 -2.30 -7.69 9.80
C LEU A 51 -2.29 -7.43 8.29
N ILE A 52 -1.26 -6.74 7.77
CA ILE A 52 -1.08 -6.53 6.33
C ILE A 52 -0.98 -7.89 5.63
N LYS A 53 -0.13 -8.81 6.13
CA LYS A 53 -0.06 -10.18 5.59
C LYS A 53 -1.43 -10.86 5.58
N LYS A 54 -2.17 -10.81 6.69
CA LYS A 54 -3.52 -11.40 6.77
C LYS A 54 -4.49 -10.77 5.77
N LEU A 55 -4.43 -9.46 5.56
CA LEU A 55 -5.26 -8.76 4.58
C LEU A 55 -4.98 -9.28 3.17
N TYR A 56 -3.71 -9.49 2.82
CA TYR A 56 -3.29 -10.04 1.53
C TYR A 56 -3.69 -11.50 1.34
N GLU A 57 -3.42 -12.35 2.34
CA GLU A 57 -3.85 -13.75 2.32
C GLU A 57 -5.37 -13.88 2.20
N PHE A 58 -6.12 -12.98 2.83
CA PHE A 58 -7.57 -12.94 2.70
C PHE A 58 -7.99 -12.48 1.30
N ALA A 59 -7.38 -11.40 0.79
CA ALA A 59 -7.69 -10.86 -0.52
C ALA A 59 -7.37 -11.84 -1.67
N ASP A 60 -6.36 -12.69 -1.53
CA ASP A 60 -6.05 -13.69 -2.54
C ASP A 60 -7.01 -14.88 -2.58
N LYS A 61 -7.67 -15.18 -1.46
CA LYS A 61 -8.66 -16.27 -1.35
C LYS A 61 -10.03 -15.90 -1.90
N ILE A 62 -10.34 -14.60 -2.00
CA ILE A 62 -11.63 -14.10 -2.47
C ILE A 62 -11.62 -13.89 -3.99
N GLN A 63 -12.68 -14.33 -4.65
CA GLN A 63 -12.88 -14.05 -6.08
C GLN A 63 -13.49 -12.67 -6.32
N LYS A 64 -14.38 -12.23 -5.41
CA LYS A 64 -15.10 -10.96 -5.48
C LYS A 64 -15.10 -10.28 -4.11
N ILE A 65 -15.10 -8.94 -4.11
CA ILE A 65 -15.33 -8.15 -2.91
C ILE A 65 -16.83 -7.83 -2.86
N ASP A 66 -17.56 -8.63 -2.07
CA ASP A 66 -18.95 -8.38 -1.65
C ASP A 66 -19.00 -7.58 -0.32
N LEU A 67 -20.19 -7.38 0.24
CA LEU A 67 -20.37 -6.59 1.46
C LEU A 67 -19.62 -7.18 2.67
N ASN A 68 -19.79 -8.49 2.93
CA ASN A 68 -19.14 -9.17 4.05
C ASN A 68 -17.60 -9.15 3.92
N THR A 69 -17.11 -9.36 2.70
CA THR A 69 -15.69 -9.30 2.37
C THR A 69 -15.14 -7.88 2.56
N TYR A 70 -15.89 -6.89 2.10
CA TYR A 70 -15.56 -5.48 2.26
C TYR A 70 -15.44 -5.10 3.74
N GLU A 71 -16.42 -5.47 4.56
CA GLU A 71 -16.43 -5.20 6.00
C GLU A 71 -15.24 -5.86 6.71
N LYS A 72 -14.93 -7.12 6.37
CA LYS A 72 -13.80 -7.83 6.95
C LYS A 72 -12.46 -7.22 6.57
N MET A 73 -12.30 -6.82 5.31
CA MET A 73 -11.11 -6.09 4.87
C MET A 73 -11.01 -4.74 5.57
N ASN A 74 -12.12 -4.02 5.72
CA ASN A 74 -12.14 -2.73 6.39
C ASN A 74 -11.75 -2.85 7.86
N SER A 75 -12.28 -3.85 8.57
CA SER A 75 -11.89 -4.15 9.94
C SER A 75 -10.40 -4.46 10.10
N LEU A 76 -9.79 -5.15 9.12
CA LEU A 76 -8.34 -5.39 9.13
C LEU A 76 -7.54 -4.10 8.94
N CYS A 77 -7.97 -3.23 8.02
CA CYS A 77 -7.34 -1.95 7.81
C CYS A 77 -7.51 -1.01 9.02
N ASP A 78 -8.69 -0.95 9.63
CA ASP A 78 -8.94 -0.16 10.84
C ASP A 78 -8.00 -0.60 11.99
N LYS A 79 -7.73 -1.90 12.13
CA LYS A 79 -6.75 -2.42 13.10
C LYS A 79 -5.31 -2.05 12.76
N ILE A 80 -4.95 -2.03 11.47
CA ILE A 80 -3.63 -1.56 11.03
C ILE A 80 -3.47 -0.08 11.40
N ASP A 81 -4.46 0.73 11.05
CA ASP A 81 -4.45 2.17 11.33
C ASP A 81 -4.46 2.46 12.84
N HIS A 82 -5.17 1.67 13.64
CA HIS A 82 -5.11 1.73 15.10
C HIS A 82 -3.68 1.52 15.63
N TYR A 83 -2.97 0.47 15.18
CA TYR A 83 -1.60 0.22 15.62
C TYR A 83 -0.62 1.29 15.15
N LEU A 84 -0.86 1.85 13.97
CA LEU A 84 -0.05 2.93 13.42
C LEU A 84 -0.46 4.30 13.96
N LYS A 85 -1.51 4.40 14.78
CA LYS A 85 -2.11 5.66 15.26
C LYS A 85 -2.41 6.63 14.12
N ARG A 86 -2.99 6.12 13.03
CA ARG A 86 -3.35 6.90 11.84
C ARG A 86 -4.85 7.16 11.82
N ASN A 87 -5.29 8.41 11.64
CA ASN A 87 -6.66 8.72 11.24
C ASN A 87 -6.94 8.42 9.76
N LYS A 88 -6.58 7.23 9.26
CA LYS A 88 -6.72 6.94 7.83
C LYS A 88 -8.08 6.31 7.51
N ASN A 89 -8.71 6.85 6.48
CA ASN A 89 -9.86 6.25 5.83
C ASN A 89 -9.42 5.07 4.93
N ALA A 90 -9.22 3.89 5.52
CA ALA A 90 -9.03 2.62 4.79
C ALA A 90 -10.06 2.35 3.68
N LYS A 91 -11.21 3.01 3.77
CA LYS A 91 -12.33 2.93 2.82
C LYS A 91 -11.92 3.12 1.35
N ASN A 92 -11.01 4.05 1.04
CA ASN A 92 -10.60 4.29 -0.35
C ASN A 92 -9.69 3.20 -0.90
N GLU A 93 -8.89 2.59 -0.03
CA GLU A 93 -7.98 1.51 -0.40
C GLU A 93 -8.72 0.27 -0.87
N ILE A 94 -9.73 -0.14 -0.10
CA ILE A 94 -10.57 -1.29 -0.42
C ILE A 94 -11.44 -1.00 -1.64
N LYS A 95 -11.91 0.26 -1.80
CA LYS A 95 -12.69 0.68 -2.97
C LYS A 95 -11.91 0.54 -4.27
N TRP A 96 -10.63 0.92 -4.31
CA TRP A 96 -9.85 0.73 -5.53
C TRP A 96 -9.48 -0.74 -5.76
N TRP A 97 -9.24 -1.55 -4.71
CA TRP A 97 -9.06 -3.01 -4.86
C TRP A 97 -10.30 -3.67 -5.47
N LYS A 98 -11.48 -3.27 -5.00
CA LYS A 98 -12.75 -3.71 -5.57
C LYS A 98 -12.87 -3.31 -7.03
N ALA A 99 -12.62 -2.05 -7.36
CA ALA A 99 -12.70 -1.55 -8.73
C ALA A 99 -11.72 -2.27 -9.68
N VAL A 100 -10.50 -2.59 -9.23
CA VAL A 100 -9.55 -3.40 -10.01
C VAL A 100 -10.09 -4.81 -10.27
N ARG A 101 -10.65 -5.48 -9.25
CA ARG A 101 -11.24 -6.83 -9.42
C ARG A 101 -12.48 -6.83 -10.32
N ASP A 102 -13.28 -5.77 -10.23
CA ASP A 102 -14.44 -5.55 -11.09
C ASP A 102 -14.03 -5.03 -12.49
N LYS A 103 -12.72 -4.95 -12.79
CA LYS A 103 -12.14 -4.45 -14.06
C LYS A 103 -12.57 -3.02 -14.43
N ASN A 104 -13.01 -2.24 -13.45
CA ASN A 104 -13.35 -0.83 -13.63
C ASN A 104 -12.14 0.06 -13.33
N TYR A 105 -11.22 0.13 -14.30
CA TYR A 105 -9.94 0.83 -14.13
C TYR A 105 -10.09 2.35 -13.97
N PHE A 106 -11.18 2.93 -14.48
CA PHE A 106 -11.50 4.35 -14.25
C PHE A 106 -11.80 4.60 -12.76
N LEU A 107 -12.71 3.83 -12.17
CA LEU A 107 -13.01 3.94 -10.74
C LEU A 107 -11.80 3.57 -9.88
N ALA A 108 -11.01 2.58 -10.29
CA ALA A 108 -9.77 2.23 -9.60
C ALA A 108 -8.82 3.44 -9.54
N THR A 109 -8.58 4.09 -10.69
CA THR A 109 -7.70 5.26 -10.77
C THR A 109 -8.23 6.42 -9.93
N TYR A 110 -9.53 6.67 -9.98
CA TYR A 110 -10.19 7.69 -9.15
C TYR A 110 -10.01 7.42 -7.65
N PHE A 111 -10.26 6.20 -7.20
CA PHE A 111 -10.10 5.83 -5.79
C PHE A 111 -8.64 5.80 -5.34
N ILE A 112 -7.69 5.42 -6.22
CA ILE A 112 -6.25 5.55 -5.96
C ILE A 112 -5.89 7.03 -5.76
N PHE A 113 -6.42 7.92 -6.60
CA PHE A 113 -6.22 9.36 -6.47
C PHE A 113 -6.77 9.90 -5.16
N LEU A 114 -8.01 9.57 -4.80
CA LEU A 114 -8.59 9.97 -3.52
C LEU A 114 -7.80 9.42 -2.33
N ASP A 115 -7.31 8.18 -2.40
CA ASP A 115 -6.44 7.61 -1.38
C ASP A 115 -5.12 8.40 -1.28
N GLN A 116 -4.48 8.77 -2.39
CA GLN A 116 -3.26 9.58 -2.35
C GLN A 116 -3.52 10.99 -1.84
N LEU A 117 -4.58 11.64 -2.31
CA LEU A 117 -4.95 12.99 -1.89
C LEU A 117 -5.27 13.05 -0.40
N SER A 118 -5.93 12.02 0.15
CA SER A 118 -6.20 11.91 1.58
C SER A 118 -4.92 11.76 2.42
N LYS A 119 -3.88 11.08 1.89
CA LYS A 119 -2.59 10.90 2.57
C LYS A 119 -1.68 12.12 2.47
N LEU A 120 -1.67 12.78 1.31
CA LEU A 120 -0.74 13.87 1.01
C LEU A 120 -1.33 15.25 1.34
N GLY A 121 -2.66 15.35 1.45
CA GLY A 121 -3.39 16.59 1.64
C GLY A 121 -3.53 17.41 0.36
N TRP A 122 -4.50 18.34 0.37
CA TRP A 122 -4.81 19.21 -0.78
C TRP A 122 -3.64 20.09 -1.23
N LYS A 123 -2.77 20.52 -0.30
CA LYS A 123 -1.54 21.27 -0.61
C LYS A 123 -0.60 20.50 -1.55
N ASN A 124 -0.71 19.17 -1.58
CA ASN A 124 0.08 18.28 -2.41
C ASN A 124 -0.76 17.59 -3.51
N ALA A 125 -1.84 18.22 -3.99
CA ALA A 125 -2.71 17.64 -5.02
C ALA A 125 -1.94 17.23 -6.29
N PHE A 126 -0.99 18.04 -6.74
CA PHE A 126 -0.14 17.70 -7.89
C PHE A 126 0.74 16.47 -7.64
N LEU A 127 1.28 16.32 -6.42
CA LEU A 127 2.03 15.11 -6.04
C LEU A 127 1.11 13.89 -5.94
N SER A 128 -0.15 14.08 -5.54
CA SER A 128 -1.18 13.02 -5.51
C SER A 128 -1.48 12.50 -6.92
N ILE A 129 -1.56 13.38 -7.92
CA ILE A 129 -1.69 12.98 -9.34
C ILE A 129 -0.48 12.16 -9.78
N LYS A 130 0.74 12.64 -9.50
CA LYS A 130 1.97 11.92 -9.86
C LYS A 130 2.05 10.54 -9.18
N ALA A 131 1.71 10.48 -7.90
CA ALA A 131 1.70 9.24 -7.12
C ALA A 131 0.68 8.25 -7.70
N THR A 132 -0.53 8.71 -8.01
CA THR A 132 -1.58 7.91 -8.68
C THR A 132 -1.09 7.33 -9.99
N LYS A 133 -0.44 8.15 -10.83
CA LYS A 133 0.11 7.70 -12.11
C LYS A 133 1.14 6.59 -11.95
N GLN A 134 2.01 6.68 -10.95
CA GLN A 134 3.00 5.61 -10.71
C GLN A 134 2.35 4.32 -10.24
N LEU A 135 1.36 4.38 -9.34
CA LEU A 135 0.63 3.18 -8.90
C LEU A 135 -0.17 2.53 -10.04
N TYR A 136 -0.83 3.33 -10.87
CA TYR A 136 -1.54 2.84 -12.04
C TYR A 136 -0.60 2.11 -13.02
N ARG A 137 0.56 2.70 -13.33
CA ARG A 137 1.57 2.08 -14.19
C ARG A 137 2.13 0.79 -13.61
N ALA A 138 2.41 0.78 -12.31
CA ALA A 138 2.83 -0.44 -11.62
C ALA A 138 1.77 -1.55 -11.74
N GLY A 139 0.48 -1.22 -11.68
CA GLY A 139 -0.61 -2.19 -11.91
C GLY A 139 -0.62 -2.79 -13.30
N ILE A 140 -0.46 -1.96 -14.34
CA ILE A 140 -0.36 -2.45 -15.71
C ILE A 140 0.83 -3.39 -15.88
N GLU A 141 2.00 -3.02 -15.36
CA GLU A 141 3.22 -3.82 -15.51
C GLU A 141 3.17 -5.09 -14.66
N HIS A 142 2.45 -5.08 -13.54
CA HIS A 142 2.18 -6.27 -12.73
C HIS A 142 1.34 -7.30 -13.49
N ASP A 143 0.29 -6.87 -14.18
CA ASP A 143 -0.54 -7.76 -15.01
C ASP A 143 0.29 -8.40 -16.15
N LYS A 144 1.28 -7.67 -16.66
CA LYS A 144 2.27 -8.18 -17.64
C LYS A 144 3.39 -9.03 -17.02
N LYS A 145 3.42 -9.20 -15.69
CA LYS A 145 4.50 -9.87 -14.93
C LYS A 145 5.88 -9.22 -15.14
N ASN A 146 5.92 -7.94 -15.48
CA ASN A 146 7.16 -7.18 -15.65
C ASN A 146 7.63 -6.61 -14.30
N TRP A 147 8.16 -7.49 -13.46
CA TRP A 147 8.52 -7.17 -12.07
C TRP A 147 9.56 -6.05 -11.95
N GLN A 148 10.46 -5.91 -12.92
CA GLN A 148 11.43 -4.82 -12.93
C GLN A 148 10.75 -3.45 -13.12
N ALA A 149 9.79 -3.36 -14.04
CA ALA A 149 9.05 -2.12 -14.25
C ALA A 149 8.10 -1.81 -13.09
N VAL A 150 7.44 -2.82 -12.52
CA VAL A 150 6.68 -2.68 -11.26
C VAL A 150 7.56 -2.05 -10.18
N GLN A 151 8.76 -2.60 -10.00
CA GLN A 151 9.71 -2.10 -9.01
C GLN A 151 10.09 -0.64 -9.26
N ASN A 152 10.41 -0.28 -10.51
CA ASN A 152 10.76 1.10 -10.87
C ASN A 152 9.61 2.08 -10.59
N HIS A 153 8.38 1.71 -10.93
CA HIS A 153 7.20 2.55 -10.66
C HIS A 153 6.91 2.70 -9.17
N CYS A 154 7.01 1.62 -8.39
CA CYS A 154 6.89 1.69 -6.93
C CYS A 154 7.98 2.57 -6.31
N GLN A 155 9.23 2.50 -6.79
CA GLN A 155 10.31 3.37 -6.31
C GLN A 155 10.02 4.85 -6.57
N GLU A 156 9.56 5.20 -7.77
CA GLU A 156 9.18 6.57 -8.10
C GLU A 156 7.97 7.05 -7.27
N TYR A 157 6.97 6.19 -7.06
CA TYR A 157 5.86 6.47 -6.14
C TYR A 157 6.38 6.90 -4.77
N TRP A 158 7.27 6.10 -4.18
CA TRP A 158 7.76 6.38 -2.84
C TRP A 158 8.70 7.59 -2.77
N LYS A 159 9.45 7.90 -3.84
CA LYS A 159 10.17 9.17 -3.95
C LYS A 159 9.21 10.37 -3.90
N ILE A 160 8.05 10.26 -4.56
CA ILE A 160 7.01 11.31 -4.52
C ILE A 160 6.46 11.46 -3.09
N ILE A 161 6.14 10.34 -2.42
CA ILE A 161 5.65 10.35 -1.03
C ILE A 161 6.65 11.05 -0.09
N LYS A 162 7.95 10.75 -0.21
CA LYS A 162 8.99 11.40 0.60
C LYS A 162 9.15 12.89 0.30
N ARG A 163 9.11 13.28 -0.98
CA ARG A 163 9.25 14.69 -1.41
C ARG A 163 8.12 15.59 -0.92
N ALA A 164 6.93 15.02 -0.74
CA ALA A 164 5.81 15.75 -0.18
C ALA A 164 6.06 16.25 1.25
N LYS A 165 7.22 15.90 1.88
CA LYS A 165 7.59 16.22 3.26
C LYS A 165 6.36 16.10 4.15
N VAL A 166 5.63 14.99 3.96
CA VAL A 166 4.53 14.69 4.84
C VAL A 166 5.23 14.23 6.11
N ASP A 167 5.59 15.19 6.95
CA ASP A 167 6.05 15.00 8.33
C ASP A 167 5.01 14.16 9.11
N LYS A 168 3.82 13.99 8.52
CA LYS A 168 2.61 13.38 9.04
C LYS A 168 2.02 12.29 8.13
N PHE A 169 2.80 11.33 7.64
CA PHE A 169 2.19 9.99 7.46
C PHE A 169 1.76 9.41 8.83
N ILE A 170 2.25 10.02 9.92
CA ILE A 170 2.25 9.60 11.33
C ILE A 170 1.32 10.43 12.24
N GLU A 171 0.76 11.57 11.84
CA GLU A 171 -0.08 12.35 12.76
C GLU A 171 -1.30 12.97 12.09
N PHE A 172 -2.47 12.42 12.40
CA PHE A 172 -3.59 13.13 13.01
C PHE A 172 -4.42 12.10 13.77
#